data_AF-A0A3D0VVF4-F1
#
_entry.id   AF-A0A3D0VVF4-F1
#
_cell.length_a   1.000
_cell.length_b   1.000
_cell.length_c   1.000
_cell.angle_alpha   90.00
_cell.angle_beta   90.00
_cell.angle_gamma   90.00
#
_symmetry.space_group_name_H-M   'P 1'
#
loop_
_entity.id
_entity.type
_entity.pdbx_description
1 polymer ?
#
loop_
_entity_poly.entity_id
_entity_poly.type
_entity_poly.pdbx_seq_one_letter_code
_entity_poly.pdbx_strand_id
1 'polypeptide(L)'
;MKKLAFLMAVMMMFSLLLAGCNNTTTSSAPESKPAENSTASGGDTGTNDDPYANIDLSKEETVVMYVTASEPNAIKEVMEAANEKIKAAINTTIDLYFIPSSERATKYPLVMAGGDTVDLIYTANWCYYKEQVEKAGFKELTEEFLQTYMPQTWATLPEAAWKETLINGKIYMVPRNTAAIFPDR
;
A
#
# COMPACT_ATOMS: atom_id res chain seq x y z
N MET A 1 -28.01 -41.82 -17.50
CA MET A 1 -27.66 -41.05 -16.27
C MET A 1 -28.27 -41.60 -14.97
N LYS A 2 -28.62 -42.89 -14.86
CA LYS A 2 -29.00 -43.53 -13.59
C LYS A 2 -27.97 -44.56 -13.08
N LYS A 3 -26.95 -44.88 -13.87
CA LYS A 3 -25.82 -45.75 -13.48
C LYS A 3 -24.53 -45.00 -13.15
N LEU A 4 -24.52 -43.67 -13.31
CA LEU A 4 -23.39 -42.81 -12.95
C LEU A 4 -23.52 -42.21 -11.53
N ALA A 5 -24.73 -42.26 -10.95
CA ALA A 5 -24.99 -41.85 -9.58
C ALA A 5 -24.68 -42.94 -8.53
N PHE A 6 -24.38 -44.17 -8.96
CA PHE A 6 -24.07 -45.30 -8.05
C PHE A 6 -22.57 -45.43 -7.76
N LEU A 7 -21.71 -44.73 -8.51
CA LEU A 7 -20.25 -44.79 -8.35
C LEU A 7 -19.71 -43.74 -7.36
N MET A 8 -20.55 -42.83 -6.88
CA MET A 8 -20.17 -41.74 -5.96
C MET A 8 -20.55 -41.99 -4.50
N ALA A 9 -21.05 -43.19 -4.17
CA ALA A 9 -21.53 -43.57 -2.83
C ALA A 9 -20.65 -44.60 -2.11
N VAL A 10 -19.54 -45.06 -2.71
CA VAL A 10 -18.68 -46.13 -2.15
C VAL A 10 -17.36 -45.61 -1.57
N MET A 11 -17.06 -44.32 -1.70
CA MET A 11 -15.77 -43.74 -1.27
C MET A 11 -15.87 -42.83 -0.03
N MET A 12 -16.90 -43.05 0.81
CA MET A 12 -17.06 -42.38 2.12
C MET A 12 -17.14 -43.40 3.26
N MET A 13 -16.18 -44.32 3.35
CA MET A 13 -16.02 -45.13 4.56
C MET A 13 -14.62 -45.72 4.65
N PHE A 14 -13.69 -44.94 5.22
CA PHE A 14 -12.52 -45.48 5.91
C PHE A 14 -12.23 -44.55 7.10
N SER A 15 -12.88 -44.86 8.23
CA SER A 15 -12.33 -44.92 9.61
C SER A 15 -11.14 -44.00 9.90
N LEU A 16 -11.23 -42.95 10.74
CA LEU A 16 -11.57 -42.95 12.18
C LEU A 16 -11.08 -44.21 12.88
N LEU A 17 -9.91 -44.12 13.52
CA LEU A 17 -9.52 -44.73 14.80
C LEU A 17 -8.01 -44.50 14.97
N LEU A 18 -7.60 -43.64 15.91
CA LEU A 18 -6.46 -43.88 16.80
C LEU A 18 -6.55 -42.92 17.98
N ALA A 19 -7.02 -43.45 19.12
CA ALA A 19 -6.92 -42.83 20.42
C ALA A 19 -5.49 -43.00 20.97
N GLY A 20 -4.98 -41.97 21.66
CA GLY A 20 -3.73 -42.02 22.41
C GLY A 20 -3.79 -41.09 23.62
N CYS A 21 -4.03 -41.67 24.80
CA CYS A 21 -4.03 -41.05 26.13
C CYS A 21 -2.64 -40.47 26.49
N ASN A 22 -2.58 -39.25 27.01
CA ASN A 22 -2.42 -38.90 28.44
C ASN A 22 -1.19 -39.50 29.15
N ASN A 23 -0.27 -38.63 29.61
CA ASN A 23 0.29 -38.79 30.96
C ASN A 23 0.80 -37.45 31.54
N THR A 24 0.51 -37.31 32.83
CA THR A 24 0.84 -36.29 33.83
C THR A 24 2.33 -36.04 34.06
N THR A 25 2.73 -34.81 34.39
CA THR A 25 3.52 -34.51 35.61
C THR A 25 3.57 -33.03 35.95
N THR A 26 3.70 -32.78 37.24
CA THR A 26 3.44 -31.57 38.01
C THR A 26 4.75 -30.89 38.40
N SER A 27 4.70 -29.54 38.46
CA SER A 27 5.48 -28.60 39.28
C SER A 27 7.02 -28.56 39.22
N SER A 28 7.55 -27.36 38.96
CA SER A 28 8.08 -26.45 40.01
C SER A 28 9.06 -25.43 39.41
N ALA A 29 8.75 -24.14 39.48
CA ALA A 29 9.74 -23.09 39.77
C ALA A 29 9.00 -21.82 40.25
N PRO A 30 9.54 -21.07 41.24
CA PRO A 30 8.75 -20.25 42.13
C PRO A 30 8.75 -18.76 41.76
N GLU A 31 7.72 -18.08 42.27
CA GLU A 31 7.54 -16.64 42.31
C GLU A 31 8.44 -15.99 43.39
N SER A 32 9.02 -14.82 43.11
CA SER A 32 9.56 -13.90 44.12
C SER A 32 9.53 -12.46 43.57
N LYS A 33 9.00 -11.57 44.41
CA LYS A 33 8.59 -10.16 44.21
C LYS A 33 9.79 -9.18 44.27
N PRO A 34 9.60 -7.83 44.20
CA PRO A 34 10.27 -6.94 43.25
C PRO A 34 11.38 -6.07 43.89
N ALA A 35 12.21 -5.45 43.06
CA ALA A 35 13.09 -4.36 43.51
C ALA A 35 13.02 -3.20 42.51
N GLU A 36 12.41 -2.09 42.95
CA GLU A 36 12.68 -0.75 42.44
C GLU A 36 14.13 -0.37 42.76
N ASN A 37 14.86 0.17 41.79
CA ASN A 37 15.81 1.24 42.07
C ASN A 37 16.09 2.09 40.82
N SER A 38 15.71 3.36 40.93
CA SER A 38 16.36 4.58 40.42
C SER A 38 17.05 4.59 39.05
N THR A 39 16.38 5.29 38.13
CA THR A 39 16.88 6.42 37.33
C THR A 39 18.37 6.76 37.46
N ALA A 40 19.14 6.52 36.38
CA ALA A 40 20.00 7.54 35.75
C ALA A 40 20.65 7.00 34.46
N SER A 41 20.48 7.81 33.39
CA SER A 41 21.42 7.99 32.28
C SER A 41 21.61 6.85 31.28
N GLY A 42 20.92 6.99 30.15
CA GLY A 42 21.34 6.46 28.86
C GLY A 42 20.93 7.46 27.80
N GLY A 43 21.83 8.38 27.45
CA GLY A 43 21.65 9.22 26.27
C GLY A 43 21.56 8.29 25.07
N ASP A 44 20.39 8.22 24.46
CA ASP A 44 20.20 7.56 23.19
C ASP A 44 20.73 8.51 22.11
N THR A 45 22.04 8.43 21.86
CA THR A 45 22.58 8.78 20.55
C THR A 45 22.34 7.59 19.62
N GLY A 46 21.07 7.26 19.42
CA GLY A 46 20.63 6.53 18.26
C GLY A 46 20.73 7.50 17.09
N THR A 47 21.64 7.26 16.16
CA THR A 47 21.58 7.90 14.86
C THR A 47 20.19 7.56 14.31
N ASN A 48 19.28 8.54 14.32
CA ASN A 48 17.99 8.44 13.67
C ASN A 48 18.29 8.32 12.17
N ASP A 49 18.45 7.08 11.70
CA ASP A 49 18.62 6.74 10.29
C ASP A 49 17.26 6.80 9.57
N ASP A 50 16.45 7.81 9.93
CA ASP A 50 15.21 8.13 9.25
C ASP A 50 15.59 8.82 7.93
N PRO A 51 15.35 8.18 6.78
CA PRO A 51 15.71 8.76 5.48
C PRO A 51 14.90 10.02 5.15
N TYR A 52 13.90 10.38 5.97
CA TYR A 52 13.05 11.55 5.83
C TYR A 52 13.36 12.68 6.82
N ALA A 53 14.38 12.53 7.68
CA ALA A 53 14.66 13.46 8.80
C ALA A 53 14.88 14.94 8.39
N ASN A 54 15.25 15.20 7.12
CA ASN A 54 15.52 16.55 6.61
C ASN A 54 14.34 17.17 5.84
N ILE A 55 13.17 16.52 5.81
CA ILE A 55 11.98 17.04 5.14
C ILE A 55 11.16 17.86 6.15
N ASP A 56 10.88 19.12 5.83
CA ASP A 56 9.97 19.94 6.63
C ASP A 56 8.52 19.52 6.40
N LEU A 57 7.94 18.89 7.41
CA LEU A 57 6.55 18.43 7.45
C LEU A 57 5.73 19.20 8.51
N SER A 58 6.21 20.37 8.93
CA SER A 58 5.56 21.16 9.99
C SER A 58 4.20 21.74 9.57
N LYS A 59 3.99 21.94 8.27
CA LYS A 59 2.73 22.41 7.72
C LYS A 59 1.77 21.25 7.49
N GLU A 60 0.55 21.40 7.98
CA GLU A 60 -0.54 20.47 7.68
C GLU A 60 -1.03 20.69 6.24
N GLU A 61 -1.16 19.60 5.48
CA GLU A 61 -1.66 19.62 4.10
C GLU A 61 -2.75 18.57 3.88
N THR A 62 -3.60 18.80 2.87
CA THR A 62 -4.57 17.81 2.38
C THR A 62 -4.31 17.56 0.90
N VAL A 63 -4.03 16.31 0.56
CA VAL A 63 -3.77 15.86 -0.81
C VAL A 63 -5.07 15.39 -1.44
N VAL A 64 -5.46 16.00 -2.55
CA VAL A 64 -6.62 15.57 -3.34
C VAL A 64 -6.19 14.51 -4.34
N MET A 65 -6.71 13.28 -4.15
CA MET A 65 -6.37 12.12 -4.96
C MET A 65 -7.60 11.57 -5.70
N TYR A 66 -7.46 11.34 -7.00
CA TYR A 66 -8.47 10.65 -7.81
C TYR A 66 -8.03 9.24 -8.20
N VAL A 67 -8.93 8.25 -8.10
CA VAL A 67 -8.69 6.87 -8.56
C VAL A 67 -9.77 6.41 -9.52
N THR A 68 -9.45 5.47 -10.43
CA THR A 68 -10.43 4.94 -11.38
C THR A 68 -10.99 3.59 -10.92
N ALA A 69 -12.00 3.62 -10.05
CA ALA A 69 -12.65 2.43 -9.50
C ALA A 69 -14.09 2.75 -9.07
N SER A 70 -14.88 1.70 -8.81
CA SER A 70 -16.12 1.86 -8.06
C SER A 70 -15.78 2.12 -6.59
N GLU A 71 -16.50 3.05 -5.97
CA GLU A 71 -16.33 3.37 -4.56
C GLU A 71 -16.67 2.15 -3.67
N PRO A 72 -15.75 1.68 -2.81
CA PRO A 72 -16.03 0.59 -1.89
C PRO A 72 -16.97 1.02 -0.75
N ASN A 73 -17.87 0.12 -0.33
CA ASN A 73 -18.86 0.43 0.72
C ASN A 73 -18.25 0.93 2.05
N ALA A 74 -17.08 0.44 2.44
CA ALA A 74 -16.42 0.77 3.70
C ALA A 74 -15.30 1.81 3.53
N ILE A 75 -15.25 2.54 2.40
CA ILE A 75 -14.11 3.42 2.10
C ILE A 75 -13.94 4.53 3.13
N LYS A 76 -15.04 5.03 3.71
CA LYS A 76 -15.00 6.07 4.74
C LYS A 76 -14.20 5.62 5.96
N GLU A 77 -14.52 4.46 6.53
CA GLU A 77 -13.81 3.90 7.69
C GLU A 77 -12.33 3.63 7.39
N VAL A 78 -12.05 3.15 6.17
CA VAL A 78 -10.67 2.92 5.71
C VAL A 78 -9.89 4.23 5.61
N MET A 79 -10.48 5.27 5.02
CA MET A 79 -9.83 6.58 4.87
C MET A 79 -9.67 7.30 6.20
N GLU A 80 -10.60 7.16 7.14
CA GLU A 80 -10.43 7.68 8.51
C GLU A 80 -9.20 7.04 9.18
N ALA A 81 -9.10 5.71 9.17
CA ALA A 81 -7.96 4.99 9.75
C ALA A 81 -6.64 5.25 9.00
N ALA A 82 -6.69 5.42 7.68
CA ALA A 82 -5.52 5.75 6.87
C ALA A 82 -5.04 7.18 7.15
N ASN A 83 -5.94 8.16 7.19
CA ASN A 83 -5.61 9.55 7.45
C ASN A 83 -5.07 9.77 8.86
N GLU A 84 -5.54 9.01 9.86
CA GLU A 84 -4.92 9.02 11.20
C GLU A 84 -3.42 8.65 11.13
N LYS A 85 -3.09 7.58 10.40
CA LYS A 85 -1.71 7.10 10.24
C LYS A 85 -0.85 8.03 9.39
N ILE A 86 -1.39 8.53 8.27
CA ILE A 86 -0.67 9.44 7.37
C ILE A 86 -0.41 10.76 8.08
N LYS A 87 -1.40 11.31 8.81
CA LYS A 87 -1.25 12.55 9.57
C LYS A 87 -0.23 12.40 10.69
N ALA A 88 -0.23 11.28 11.40
CA ALA A 88 0.78 11.00 12.42
C ALA A 88 2.20 10.86 11.83
N ALA A 89 2.33 10.35 10.60
CA ALA A 89 3.63 10.14 9.96
C ALA A 89 4.20 11.40 9.29
N ILE A 90 3.37 12.15 8.57
CA ILE A 90 3.81 13.23 7.68
C ILE A 90 2.93 14.49 7.71
N ASN A 91 2.10 14.64 8.75
CA ASN A 91 1.22 15.80 8.94
C ASN A 91 0.29 16.07 7.74
N THR A 92 -0.14 15.03 7.04
CA THR A 92 -0.95 15.14 5.81
C THR A 92 -2.19 14.26 5.90
N THR A 93 -3.28 14.68 5.25
CA THR A 93 -4.47 13.85 4.99
C THR A 93 -4.70 13.68 3.50
N ILE A 94 -5.48 12.65 3.12
CA ILE A 94 -5.88 12.39 1.74
C ILE A 94 -7.40 12.52 1.63
N ASP A 95 -7.83 13.33 0.66
CA ASP A 95 -9.20 13.35 0.15
C ASP A 95 -9.26 12.50 -1.12
N LEU A 96 -9.87 11.31 -1.01
CA LEU A 96 -9.90 10.32 -2.08
C LEU A 96 -11.24 10.34 -2.83
N TYR A 97 -11.17 10.57 -4.14
CA TYR A 97 -12.31 10.60 -5.05
C TYR A 97 -12.27 9.44 -6.04
N PHE A 98 -13.44 8.88 -6.34
CA PHE A 98 -13.60 7.76 -7.25
C PHE A 98 -14.19 8.20 -8.58
N ILE A 99 -13.49 7.87 -9.67
CA ILE A 99 -14.02 7.93 -11.03
C ILE A 99 -14.47 6.50 -11.39
N PRO A 100 -15.79 6.23 -11.47
CA PRO A 100 -16.28 4.91 -11.85
C PRO A 100 -15.72 4.49 -13.21
N SER A 101 -15.34 3.22 -13.34
CA SER A 101 -14.74 2.72 -14.59
C SER A 101 -15.64 2.92 -15.82
N SER A 102 -16.96 2.87 -15.66
CA SER A 102 -17.95 3.13 -16.71
C SER A 102 -17.99 4.59 -17.17
N GLU A 103 -17.54 5.52 -16.34
CA GLU A 103 -17.60 6.97 -16.57
C GLU A 103 -16.21 7.57 -16.82
N ARG A 104 -15.16 6.75 -16.73
CA ARG A 104 -13.76 7.19 -16.86
C ARG A 104 -13.52 7.96 -18.17
N ALA A 105 -14.15 7.53 -19.26
CA ALA A 105 -13.99 8.17 -20.57
C ALA A 105 -14.43 9.65 -20.61
N THR A 106 -15.36 10.03 -19.74
CA THR A 106 -15.91 11.41 -19.69
C THR A 106 -15.37 12.17 -18.49
N LYS A 107 -15.34 11.56 -17.30
CA LYS A 107 -14.96 12.25 -16.06
C LYS A 107 -13.47 12.48 -15.93
N TYR A 108 -12.62 11.54 -16.35
CA TYR A 108 -11.16 11.71 -16.22
C TYR A 108 -10.65 12.93 -17.01
N PRO A 109 -11.01 13.12 -18.30
CA PRO A 109 -10.60 14.33 -19.02
C PRO A 109 -11.12 15.63 -18.40
N LEU A 110 -12.31 15.63 -17.80
CA LEU A 110 -12.88 16.82 -17.13
C LEU A 110 -12.08 17.20 -15.88
N VAL A 111 -11.72 16.21 -15.06
CA VAL A 111 -10.85 16.40 -13.91
C VAL A 111 -9.51 17.01 -14.34
N MET A 112 -8.88 16.44 -15.38
CA MET A 112 -7.59 16.94 -15.90
C MET A 112 -7.68 18.30 -16.60
N ALA A 113 -8.85 18.72 -17.09
CA ALA A 113 -9.03 20.00 -17.79
C ALA A 113 -9.16 21.21 -16.84
N GLY A 114 -9.18 21.01 -15.51
CA GLY A 114 -9.09 22.09 -14.53
C GLY A 114 -10.44 22.56 -13.95
N GLY A 115 -11.29 21.62 -13.55
CA GLY A 115 -12.47 21.90 -12.72
C GLY A 115 -12.21 21.87 -11.21
N ASP A 116 -11.28 21.02 -10.76
CA ASP A 116 -10.92 20.80 -9.36
C ASP A 116 -9.39 20.84 -9.18
N THR A 117 -8.91 21.15 -7.97
CA THR A 117 -7.50 20.93 -7.62
C THR A 117 -7.24 19.43 -7.54
N VAL A 118 -6.25 18.95 -8.29
CA VAL A 118 -5.84 17.53 -8.31
C VAL A 118 -4.35 17.49 -8.03
N ASP A 119 -3.97 16.87 -6.92
CA ASP A 119 -2.57 16.67 -6.58
C ASP A 119 -2.07 15.31 -7.11
N LEU A 120 -2.90 14.27 -6.98
CA LEU A 120 -2.61 12.91 -7.42
C LEU A 120 -3.78 12.32 -8.21
N ILE A 121 -3.47 11.56 -9.26
CA ILE A 121 -4.48 10.80 -9.98
C ILE A 121 -3.92 9.46 -10.46
N TYR A 122 -4.72 8.40 -10.34
CA TYR A 122 -4.38 7.10 -10.88
C TYR A 122 -4.23 7.16 -12.39
N THR A 123 -3.09 6.68 -12.90
CA THR A 123 -2.81 6.56 -14.33
C THR A 123 -2.16 5.22 -14.64
N ALA A 124 -2.18 4.82 -15.91
CA ALA A 124 -1.58 3.59 -16.40
C ALA A 124 -1.34 3.71 -17.91
N ASN A 125 -0.60 2.76 -18.49
CA ASN A 125 -0.43 2.66 -19.95
C ASN A 125 -1.78 2.65 -20.71
N TRP A 126 -2.82 2.03 -20.14
CA TRP A 126 -4.19 2.03 -20.68
C TRP A 126 -5.09 3.15 -20.15
N CYS A 127 -4.61 3.95 -19.19
CA CYS A 127 -5.38 4.97 -18.48
C CYS A 127 -4.69 6.34 -18.58
N TYR A 128 -4.76 6.94 -19.77
CA TYR A 128 -4.38 8.33 -20.03
C TYR A 128 -2.92 8.73 -19.75
N TYR A 129 -2.01 7.81 -19.39
CA TYR A 129 -0.65 8.19 -18.99
C TYR A 129 0.08 8.98 -20.06
N LYS A 130 0.23 8.38 -21.24
CA LYS A 130 0.91 9.02 -22.37
C LYS A 130 0.23 10.32 -22.80
N GLU A 131 -1.10 10.29 -22.90
CA GLU A 131 -1.89 11.45 -23.31
C GLU A 131 -1.68 12.64 -22.36
N GLN A 132 -1.68 12.42 -21.04
CA GLN A 132 -1.49 13.48 -20.07
C GLN A 132 -0.05 13.99 -20.06
N VAL A 133 0.96 13.13 -20.25
CA VAL A 133 2.34 13.59 -20.41
C VAL A 133 2.50 14.48 -21.64
N GLU A 134 1.92 14.11 -22.78
CA GLU A 134 1.96 14.92 -24.01
C GLU A 134 1.25 16.27 -23.85
N LYS A 135 0.22 16.33 -22.99
CA LYS A 135 -0.49 17.56 -22.64
C LYS A 135 0.15 18.36 -21.49
N ALA A 136 1.31 17.93 -21.00
CA ALA A 136 1.98 18.51 -19.83
C ALA A 136 1.10 18.51 -18.55
N GLY A 137 0.19 17.56 -18.43
CA GLY A 137 -0.71 17.38 -17.28
C GLY A 137 -0.06 16.73 -16.07
N PHE A 138 1.12 16.11 -16.23
CA PHE A 138 1.87 15.49 -15.13
C PHE A 138 3.22 16.16 -14.90
N LYS A 139 3.58 16.26 -13.62
CA LYS A 139 4.89 16.71 -13.17
C LYS A 139 5.93 15.62 -13.46
N GLU A 140 7.06 16.01 -14.02
CA GLU A 140 8.24 15.15 -14.11
C GLU A 140 8.75 14.82 -12.70
N LEU A 141 8.92 13.53 -12.42
CA LEU A 141 9.50 13.00 -11.19
C LEU A 141 10.97 12.67 -11.48
N THR A 142 11.87 13.64 -11.28
CA THR A 142 13.30 13.40 -11.49
C THR A 142 13.81 12.34 -10.52
N GLU A 143 14.92 11.68 -10.87
CA GLU A 143 15.56 10.72 -9.97
C GLU A 143 15.93 11.36 -8.62
N GLU A 144 16.43 12.61 -8.64
CA GLU A 144 16.69 13.40 -7.43
C GLU A 144 15.41 13.60 -6.59
N PHE A 145 14.28 13.93 -7.22
CA PHE A 145 12.99 14.05 -6.52
C PHE A 145 12.58 12.72 -5.88
N LEU A 146 12.67 11.62 -6.63
CA LEU A 146 12.30 10.29 -6.15
C LEU A 146 13.20 9.80 -5.02
N GLN A 147 14.51 10.01 -5.11
CA GLN A 147 15.46 9.64 -4.05
C GLN A 147 15.33 10.53 -2.82
N THR A 148 14.96 11.79 -2.98
CA THR A 148 14.76 12.72 -1.85
C THR A 148 13.47 12.42 -1.10
N TYR A 149 12.34 12.29 -1.82
CA TYR A 149 11.02 12.21 -1.21
C TYR A 149 10.44 10.79 -1.11
N MET A 150 11.00 9.83 -1.84
CA MET A 150 10.56 8.44 -1.86
C MET A 150 11.73 7.42 -1.83
N PRO A 151 12.80 7.62 -1.03
CA PRO A 151 14.02 6.81 -1.05
C PRO A 151 13.74 5.31 -0.87
N GLN A 152 12.80 4.95 0.01
CA GLN A 152 12.43 3.55 0.23
C GLN A 152 11.74 2.93 -0.99
N THR A 153 10.82 3.65 -1.62
CA THR A 153 10.14 3.18 -2.85
C THR A 153 11.13 3.04 -3.99
N TRP A 154 12.03 4.01 -4.16
CA TRP A 154 13.09 3.97 -5.16
C TRP A 154 13.97 2.72 -4.99
N ALA A 155 14.41 2.45 -3.76
CA ALA A 155 15.27 1.30 -3.46
C ALA A 155 14.55 -0.06 -3.54
N THR A 156 13.24 -0.09 -3.30
CA THR A 156 12.46 -1.35 -3.24
C THR A 156 11.97 -1.82 -4.60
N LEU A 157 11.56 -0.89 -5.47
CA LEU A 157 11.03 -1.24 -6.78
C LEU A 157 12.14 -1.67 -7.74
N PRO A 158 11.97 -2.77 -8.49
CA PRO A 158 12.98 -3.20 -9.46
C PRO A 158 13.09 -2.20 -10.61
N GLU A 159 14.28 -2.10 -11.20
CA GLU A 159 14.59 -1.19 -12.31
C GLU A 159 13.61 -1.33 -13.48
N ALA A 160 13.14 -2.54 -13.76
CA ALA A 160 12.15 -2.80 -14.81
C ALA A 160 10.83 -2.03 -14.59
N ALA A 161 10.37 -1.89 -13.34
CA ALA A 161 9.15 -1.15 -13.03
C ALA A 161 9.32 0.34 -13.34
N TRP A 162 10.48 0.91 -13.03
CA TRP A 162 10.78 2.30 -13.39
C TRP A 162 10.91 2.49 -14.90
N LYS A 163 11.52 1.53 -15.62
CA LYS A 163 11.62 1.58 -17.10
C LYS A 163 10.25 1.64 -17.79
N GLU A 164 9.23 0.97 -17.24
CA GLU A 164 7.87 1.01 -17.78
C GLU A 164 7.20 2.39 -17.66
N THR A 165 7.71 3.26 -16.80
CA THR A 165 7.20 4.63 -16.63
C THR A 165 7.80 5.63 -17.60
N LEU A 166 8.84 5.26 -18.36
CA LEU A 166 9.58 6.21 -19.17
C LEU A 166 8.76 6.70 -20.38
N ILE A 167 8.65 8.03 -20.51
CA ILE A 167 8.24 8.69 -21.75
C ILE A 167 9.35 9.67 -22.11
N ASN A 168 9.98 9.45 -23.27
CA ASN A 168 11.13 10.24 -23.74
C ASN A 168 12.27 10.30 -22.71
N GLY A 169 12.52 9.19 -22.00
CA GLY A 169 13.59 9.10 -20.99
C GLY A 169 13.26 9.74 -19.64
N LYS A 170 12.02 10.16 -19.40
CA LYS A 170 11.58 10.84 -18.17
C LYS A 170 10.45 10.08 -17.46
N ILE A 171 10.39 10.21 -16.14
CA ILE A 171 9.40 9.56 -15.28
C ILE A 171 8.30 10.55 -14.91
N TYR A 172 7.03 10.14 -15.03
CA TYR A 172 5.86 10.97 -14.68
C TYR A 172 4.83 10.20 -13.83
N MET A 173 5.12 8.97 -13.42
CA MET A 173 4.29 8.20 -12.50
C MET A 173 5.17 7.42 -11.51
N VAL A 174 4.60 7.08 -10.36
CA VAL A 174 5.19 6.10 -9.44
C VAL A 174 4.61 4.73 -9.79
N PRO A 175 5.42 3.72 -10.14
CA PRO A 175 4.93 2.37 -10.40
C PRO A 175 4.21 1.82 -9.17
N ARG A 176 3.20 0.98 -9.39
CA ARG A 176 2.53 0.29 -8.29
C ARG A 176 3.54 -0.56 -7.52
N ASN A 177 3.55 -0.41 -6.19
CA ASN A 177 4.30 -1.30 -5.31
C ASN A 177 3.61 -2.68 -5.25
N THR A 178 4.01 -3.59 -6.13
CA THR A 178 3.74 -5.01 -5.97
C THR A 178 4.99 -5.71 -5.47
N ALA A 179 4.92 -6.22 -4.23
CA ALA A 179 5.88 -7.16 -3.66
C ALA A 179 6.06 -8.45 -4.50
N ALA A 180 5.23 -8.66 -5.51
CA ALA A 180 5.40 -9.67 -6.55
C ALA A 180 5.23 -9.02 -7.92
N ILE A 181 6.32 -8.48 -8.48
CA ILE A 181 6.43 -8.43 -9.94
C ILE A 181 6.65 -9.88 -10.34
N PHE A 182 5.63 -10.51 -10.92
CA PHE A 182 5.75 -11.87 -11.43
C PHE A 182 6.89 -11.90 -12.46
N PRO A 183 7.99 -12.63 -12.20
CA PRO A 183 8.87 -12.99 -13.29
C PRO A 183 8.06 -13.93 -14.19
N ASP A 184 7.89 -13.53 -15.45
CA ASP A 184 7.39 -14.34 -16.56
C ASP A 184 5.88 -14.66 -16.55
N ARG A 185 5.12 -13.76 -17.20
CA ARG A 185 3.97 -14.12 -18.04
C ARG A 185 4.03 -13.36 -19.35
#